data_AF-R6GY38-F1
#
_entry.id   AF-R6GY38-F1
#
_cell.length_a   1.000
_cell.length_b   1.000
_cell.length_c   1.000
_cell.angle_alpha   90.00
_cell.angle_beta   90.00
_cell.angle_gamma   90.00
#
_symmetry.space_group_name_H-M   'P 1'
#
loop_
_entity.id
_entity.type
_entity.pdbx_description
1 polymer ?
#
loop_
_entity_poly.entity_id
_entity_poly.type
_entity_poly.pdbx_seq_one_letter_code
_entity_poly.pdbx_strand_id
1 'polypeptide(L)'
;MKIRNLLAALLVISLCICLPVQVSAMGAPVELTVENVSHYAYMDLDVAPAELRGTILEAREQIIFAHSWVAEGEGWIEQPDGTIEVLPQFYDLFPEDWDVPCDPRVADRAVLGGDADIASTSTLFYGSVFFHKPSNTALTDPFRTWTDIRGTMKTTVVSLNQPDSCNVGYTNMRTGKSLAYSSRMKPGATCNYTISSPTIVGARASTYSNEGYGYLPIELST
;
A
#
# COMPACT_ATOMS: atom_id res chain seq x y z
N MET A 1 31.60 51.87 71.23
CA MET A 1 32.08 50.68 70.47
C MET A 1 30.98 50.30 69.47
N LYS A 2 31.05 50.80 68.21
CA LYS A 2 31.25 50.03 66.95
C LYS A 2 30.39 48.75 66.84
N ILE A 3 29.24 48.72 66.15
CA ILE A 3 28.91 48.72 64.70
C ILE A 3 29.10 47.35 63.98
N ARG A 4 27.95 46.84 63.47
CA ARG A 4 27.65 46.08 62.21
C ARG A 4 27.89 44.56 62.07
N ASN A 5 26.82 43.83 61.71
CA ASN A 5 26.53 43.20 60.39
C ASN A 5 25.33 42.21 60.56
N LEU A 6 24.10 42.49 60.09
CA LEU A 6 23.51 42.36 58.74
C LEU A 6 23.01 40.94 58.35
N LEU A 7 21.73 40.88 57.94
CA LEU A 7 21.05 39.99 56.97
C LEU A 7 20.47 38.67 57.53
N ALA A 8 19.14 38.50 57.62
CA ALA A 8 18.15 38.22 56.55
C ALA A 8 18.31 36.77 56.00
N ALA A 9 17.30 35.92 55.79
CA ALA A 9 15.85 36.00 55.82
C ALA A 9 15.28 34.58 55.56
N LEU A 10 13.95 34.47 55.62
CA LEU A 10 13.09 33.55 54.84
C LEU A 10 12.81 32.13 55.39
N LEU A 11 11.70 32.11 56.13
CA LEU A 11 10.64 31.11 56.13
C LEU A 11 10.41 30.49 54.72
N VAL A 12 10.52 29.17 54.58
CA VAL A 12 9.99 28.46 53.40
C VAL A 12 9.12 27.31 53.88
N ILE A 13 7.81 27.51 53.76
CA ILE A 13 6.76 26.50 53.95
C ILE A 13 6.90 25.49 52.81
N SER A 14 7.27 24.26 53.15
CA SER A 14 7.34 23.12 52.24
C SER A 14 5.94 22.70 51.80
N LEU A 15 5.43 23.32 50.74
CA LEU A 15 4.24 22.85 50.02
C LEU A 15 4.69 21.82 48.98
N CYS A 16 4.56 20.54 49.31
CA CYS A 16 4.68 19.45 48.35
C CYS A 16 3.53 19.56 47.33
N ILE A 17 3.77 20.32 46.25
CA ILE A 17 2.90 20.31 45.07
C ILE A 17 3.25 19.04 44.30
N CYS A 18 2.46 17.99 44.52
CA CYS A 18 2.37 16.87 43.59
C CYS A 18 1.82 17.42 42.27
N LEU A 19 2.71 17.78 41.35
CA LEU A 19 2.30 18.01 39.97
C LEU A 19 1.81 16.66 39.43
N PRO A 20 0.60 16.57 38.84
CA PRO A 20 0.21 15.38 38.12
C PRO A 20 1.22 15.20 36.98
N VAL A 21 1.86 14.03 36.92
CA VAL A 21 2.50 13.56 35.70
C VAL A 21 1.41 13.61 34.64
N GLN A 22 1.52 14.55 33.71
CA GLN A 22 0.68 14.56 32.54
C GLN A 22 1.10 13.35 31.71
N VAL A 23 0.38 12.23 31.90
CA VAL A 23 0.31 11.19 30.89
C VAL A 23 -0.25 11.88 29.66
N SER A 24 0.58 12.15 28.67
CA SER A 24 0.11 12.60 27.36
C SER A 24 -0.99 11.64 26.93
N ALA A 25 -2.19 12.19 26.71
CA ALA A 25 -3.23 11.48 26.01
C ALA A 25 -2.63 11.07 24.68
N MET A 26 -2.47 9.75 24.48
CA MET A 26 -2.21 9.16 23.17
C MET A 26 -3.24 9.79 22.23
N GLY A 27 -2.79 10.66 21.32
CA GLY A 27 -3.68 11.46 20.47
C GLY A 27 -4.68 10.54 19.78
N ALA A 28 -5.95 10.95 19.73
CA ALA A 28 -6.96 10.20 18.99
C ALA A 28 -6.47 10.00 17.54
N PRO A 29 -6.66 8.81 16.94
CA PRO A 29 -6.24 8.55 15.58
C PRO A 29 -6.89 9.57 14.64
N VAL A 30 -6.06 10.18 13.78
CA VAL A 30 -6.53 11.12 12.76
C VAL A 30 -7.31 10.34 11.70
N GLU A 31 -8.57 10.71 11.49
CA GLU A 31 -9.36 10.18 10.38
C GLU A 31 -8.96 10.86 9.07
N LEU A 32 -8.53 10.07 8.09
CA LEU A 32 -8.19 10.56 6.76
C LEU A 32 -9.46 10.77 5.93
N THR A 33 -9.57 11.96 5.35
CA THR A 33 -10.68 12.37 4.49
C THR A 33 -10.14 12.88 3.16
N VAL A 34 -11.03 13.05 2.18
CA VAL A 34 -10.67 13.58 0.85
C VAL A 34 -10.02 14.97 0.96
N GLU A 35 -10.40 15.76 1.96
CA GLU A 35 -9.91 17.11 2.18
C GLU A 35 -8.52 17.16 2.81
N ASN A 36 -8.14 16.15 3.61
CA ASN A 36 -6.90 16.16 4.39
C ASN A 36 -5.84 15.14 3.91
N VAL A 37 -6.21 14.17 3.08
CA VAL A 37 -5.30 13.09 2.64
C VAL A 37 -4.04 13.65 1.99
N SER A 38 -4.18 14.63 1.11
CA SER A 38 -3.03 15.29 0.49
C SER A 38 -2.19 16.08 1.49
N HIS A 39 -2.80 16.70 2.50
CA HIS A 39 -2.02 17.41 3.52
C HIS A 39 -1.08 16.47 4.25
N TYR A 40 -1.58 15.31 4.68
CA TYR A 40 -0.78 14.34 5.42
C TYR A 40 0.22 13.59 4.53
N ALA A 41 -0.18 13.15 3.34
CA ALA A 41 0.68 12.33 2.48
C ALA A 41 2.01 13.02 2.11
N TYR A 42 1.98 14.33 1.92
CA TYR A 42 3.13 15.15 1.53
C TYR A 42 3.88 15.79 2.72
N MET A 43 3.56 15.40 3.96
CA MET A 43 4.42 15.73 5.10
C MET A 43 5.73 14.95 5.01
N ASP A 44 6.82 15.59 5.45
CA ASP A 44 8.14 14.96 5.55
C ASP A 44 8.15 13.96 6.72
N LEU A 45 8.37 12.68 6.38
CA LEU A 45 8.31 11.56 7.31
C LEU A 45 9.45 11.58 8.33
N ASP A 46 10.62 12.12 7.97
CA ASP A 46 11.81 12.12 8.81
C ASP A 46 11.67 13.09 9.98
N VAL A 47 11.05 14.25 9.72
CA VAL A 47 10.82 15.31 10.72
C VAL A 47 9.45 15.22 11.40
N ALA A 48 8.53 14.40 10.87
CA ALA A 48 7.19 14.25 11.43
C ALA A 48 7.22 13.66 12.86
N PRO A 49 6.35 14.13 13.77
CA PRO A 49 6.12 13.49 15.05
C PRO A 49 5.80 12.00 14.89
N ALA A 50 6.34 11.15 15.78
CA ALA A 50 6.18 9.70 15.69
C ALA A 50 4.70 9.27 15.60
N GLU A 51 3.82 9.99 16.29
CA GLU A 51 2.37 9.74 16.31
C GLU A 51 1.69 9.95 14.95
N LEU A 52 2.23 10.83 14.08
CA LEU A 52 1.67 11.13 12.76
C LEU A 52 2.25 10.26 11.64
N ARG A 53 3.35 9.54 11.88
CA ARG A 53 4.01 8.74 10.84
C ARG A 53 3.06 7.70 10.22
N GLY A 54 2.24 7.04 11.05
CA GLY A 54 1.23 6.10 10.56
C GLY A 54 0.22 6.77 9.64
N THR A 55 -0.32 7.93 10.05
CA THR A 55 -1.27 8.72 9.25
C THR A 55 -0.66 9.20 7.92
N ILE A 56 0.61 9.60 7.92
CA ILE A 56 1.31 10.00 6.69
C ILE A 56 1.41 8.82 5.73
N LEU A 57 1.86 7.66 6.21
CA LEU A 57 1.99 6.46 5.38
C LEU A 57 0.63 5.98 4.84
N GLU A 58 -0.39 5.96 5.68
CA GLU A 58 -1.77 5.62 5.26
C GLU A 58 -2.29 6.59 4.19
N ALA A 59 -2.02 7.89 4.34
CA ALA A 59 -2.41 8.90 3.35
C ALA A 59 -1.67 8.71 2.01
N ARG A 60 -0.37 8.36 2.06
CA ARG A 60 0.40 8.00 0.86
C ARG A 60 -0.21 6.78 0.17
N GLU A 61 -0.56 5.73 0.89
CA GLU A 61 -1.22 4.53 0.31
C GLU A 61 -2.54 4.87 -0.39
N GLN A 62 -3.38 5.70 0.22
CA GLN A 62 -4.64 6.13 -0.40
C GLN A 62 -4.42 6.86 -1.73
N ILE A 63 -3.42 7.73 -1.81
CA ILE A 63 -3.06 8.45 -3.04
C ILE A 63 -2.44 7.50 -4.07
N ILE A 64 -1.54 6.62 -3.65
CA ILE A 64 -0.86 5.66 -4.52
C ILE A 64 -1.87 4.75 -5.22
N PHE A 65 -2.78 4.15 -4.47
CA PHE A 65 -3.75 3.21 -5.03
C PHE A 65 -4.98 3.88 -5.68
N ALA A 66 -5.09 5.21 -5.60
CA ALA A 66 -6.03 5.95 -6.43
C ALA A 66 -5.63 5.96 -7.92
N HIS A 67 -4.36 5.68 -8.23
CA HIS A 67 -3.81 5.71 -9.59
C HIS A 67 -3.37 4.31 -10.05
N SER A 68 -3.24 4.14 -11.37
CA SER A 68 -2.64 2.95 -11.99
C SER A 68 -1.19 3.24 -12.35
N TRP A 69 -0.29 2.26 -12.15
CA TRP A 69 1.16 2.44 -12.33
C TRP A 69 1.90 1.10 -12.44
N VAL A 70 3.16 1.16 -12.88
CA VAL A 70 4.14 0.06 -12.82
C VAL A 70 5.37 0.48 -12.02
N ALA A 71 5.93 -0.42 -11.21
CA ALA A 71 7.16 -0.13 -10.47
C ALA A 71 8.42 -0.38 -11.31
N GLU A 72 8.37 -1.39 -12.18
CA GLU A 72 9.44 -1.79 -13.08
C GLU A 72 8.85 -2.37 -14.36
N GLY A 73 9.54 -2.26 -15.49
CA GLY A 73 9.07 -2.81 -16.76
C GLY A 73 8.00 -1.95 -17.43
N GLU A 74 7.13 -2.58 -18.22
CA GLU A 74 6.10 -1.90 -19.01
C GLU A 74 4.71 -2.41 -18.61
N GLY A 75 3.70 -1.55 -18.65
CA GLY A 75 2.32 -1.95 -18.46
C GLY A 75 1.35 -1.06 -19.21
N TRP A 76 0.21 -1.62 -19.58
CA TRP A 76 -0.85 -0.91 -20.27
C TRP A 76 -2.22 -1.54 -19.99
N ILE A 77 -3.27 -0.75 -20.16
CA ILE A 77 -4.67 -1.20 -20.09
C ILE A 77 -5.28 -1.07 -21.47
N GLU A 78 -5.80 -2.19 -21.99
CA GLU A 78 -6.66 -2.23 -23.17
C GLU A 78 -8.11 -2.07 -22.72
N GLN A 79 -8.77 -1.02 -23.19
CA GLN A 79 -10.18 -0.77 -22.94
C GLN A 79 -11.07 -1.55 -23.94
N PRO A 80 -12.35 -1.80 -23.60
CA PRO A 80 -13.26 -2.53 -24.49
C PRO A 80 -13.47 -1.88 -25.87
N ASP A 81 -13.25 -0.57 -25.98
CA ASP A 81 -13.37 0.19 -27.24
C ASP A 81 -12.09 0.13 -28.10
N GLY A 82 -11.05 -0.58 -27.64
CA GLY A 82 -9.76 -0.71 -28.31
C GLY A 82 -8.74 0.37 -27.92
N THR A 83 -9.09 1.32 -27.05
CA THR A 83 -8.14 2.32 -26.53
C THR A 83 -7.07 1.65 -25.68
N ILE A 84 -5.80 2.04 -25.89
CA ILE A 84 -4.66 1.58 -25.10
C ILE A 84 -4.19 2.74 -24.22
N GLU A 85 -4.22 2.51 -22.91
CA GLU A 85 -3.68 3.42 -21.89
C GLU A 85 -2.36 2.87 -21.36
N VAL A 86 -1.24 3.51 -21.70
CA VAL A 86 0.08 3.13 -21.17
C VAL A 86 0.18 3.58 -19.71
N LEU A 87 0.58 2.68 -18.83
CA LEU A 87 0.74 2.98 -17.40
C LEU A 87 2.05 3.72 -17.15
N PRO A 88 2.05 4.79 -16.34
CA PRO A 88 3.27 5.50 -15.95
C PRO A 88 4.12 4.64 -14.99
N GLN A 89 5.41 4.96 -14.90
CA GLN A 89 6.24 4.42 -13.82
C GLN A 89 5.81 5.02 -12.49
N PHE A 90 6.03 4.30 -11.38
CA PHE A 90 5.65 4.75 -10.04
C PHE A 90 6.20 6.15 -9.72
N TYR A 91 7.49 6.38 -9.99
CA TYR A 91 8.16 7.66 -9.71
C TYR A 91 7.86 8.76 -10.74
N ASP A 92 7.14 8.46 -11.83
CA ASP A 92 6.57 9.50 -12.69
C ASP A 92 5.35 10.17 -12.01
N LEU A 93 4.69 9.48 -11.07
CA LEU A 93 3.50 9.95 -10.37
C LEU A 93 3.79 10.44 -8.95
N PHE A 94 4.76 9.84 -8.27
CA PHE A 94 4.98 10.05 -6.83
C PHE A 94 6.41 10.52 -6.55
N PRO A 95 6.62 11.29 -5.46
CA PRO A 95 7.96 11.69 -5.04
C PRO A 95 8.94 10.52 -4.88
N GLU A 96 10.22 10.77 -5.15
CA GLU A 96 11.30 9.77 -5.05
C GLU A 96 11.52 9.24 -3.62
N ASP A 97 11.11 10.00 -2.59
CA ASP A 97 11.17 9.58 -1.18
C ASP A 97 9.97 8.69 -0.78
N TRP A 98 9.05 8.39 -1.70
CA TRP A 98 7.94 7.48 -1.45
C TRP A 98 8.33 6.06 -1.80
N ASP A 99 8.03 5.13 -0.89
CA ASP A 99 8.28 3.72 -1.13
C ASP A 99 7.18 3.10 -2.00
N VAL A 100 7.59 2.26 -2.95
CA VAL A 100 6.67 1.37 -3.65
C VAL A 100 6.00 0.44 -2.62
N PRO A 101 4.65 0.31 -2.63
CA PRO A 101 3.95 -0.50 -1.63
C PRO A 101 4.49 -1.93 -1.53
N CYS A 102 4.72 -2.38 -0.31
CA CYS A 102 5.31 -3.68 -0.01
C CYS A 102 4.41 -4.46 0.95
N ASP A 103 4.23 -5.77 0.71
CA ASP A 103 3.55 -6.65 1.63
C ASP A 103 4.56 -7.11 2.71
N PRO A 104 4.44 -6.61 3.97
CA PRO A 104 5.40 -6.97 5.01
C PRO A 104 5.37 -8.46 5.33
N ARG A 105 4.23 -9.14 5.14
CA ARG A 105 4.08 -10.58 5.43
C ARG A 105 4.91 -11.44 4.49
N VAL A 106 5.06 -10.98 3.24
CA VAL A 106 5.91 -11.62 2.23
C VAL A 106 7.37 -11.25 2.47
N ALA A 107 7.65 -9.96 2.72
CA ALA A 107 9.00 -9.50 3.00
C ALA A 107 9.62 -10.22 4.21
N ASP A 108 8.87 -10.38 5.30
CA ASP A 108 9.31 -11.07 6.50
C ASP A 108 9.55 -12.57 6.24
N ARG A 109 8.67 -13.24 5.48
CA ARG A 109 8.87 -14.65 5.06
C ARG A 109 10.16 -14.81 4.26
N ALA A 110 10.44 -13.87 3.36
CA ALA A 110 11.65 -13.89 2.55
C ALA A 110 12.93 -13.76 3.39
N VAL A 111 12.92 -12.90 4.41
CA VAL A 111 14.03 -12.75 5.37
C VAL A 111 14.23 -14.02 6.19
N LEU A 112 13.15 -14.68 6.58
CA LEU A 112 13.18 -15.90 7.40
C LEU A 112 13.46 -17.18 6.58
N GLY A 113 13.62 -17.08 5.26
CA GLY A 113 13.88 -18.23 4.37
C GLY A 113 12.68 -19.17 4.21
N GLY A 114 11.46 -18.69 4.42
CA GLY A 114 10.25 -19.48 4.21
C GLY A 114 9.95 -19.67 2.73
N ASP A 115 9.54 -20.88 2.34
CA ASP A 115 9.09 -21.15 0.98
C ASP A 115 7.84 -20.31 0.64
N ALA A 116 7.76 -19.82 -0.60
CA ALA A 116 6.53 -19.23 -1.13
C ALA A 116 5.44 -20.32 -1.18
N ASP A 117 4.19 -19.97 -0.87
CA ASP A 117 3.06 -20.89 -1.00
C ASP A 117 3.04 -21.52 -2.41
N ILE A 118 2.59 -22.79 -2.51
CA ILE A 118 2.69 -23.65 -3.72
C ILE A 118 2.43 -22.83 -4.99
N ALA A 119 3.51 -22.41 -5.64
CA ALA A 119 3.46 -21.61 -6.83
C ALA A 119 3.10 -22.50 -8.03
N SER A 120 2.17 -22.05 -8.86
CA SER A 120 1.78 -22.80 -10.04
C SER A 120 2.80 -22.62 -11.16
N THR A 121 3.05 -23.69 -11.91
CA THR A 121 3.78 -23.66 -13.20
C THR A 121 2.83 -23.50 -14.40
N SER A 122 1.50 -23.48 -14.18
CA SER A 122 0.52 -23.26 -15.25
C SER A 122 0.63 -21.84 -15.78
N THR A 123 0.66 -21.67 -17.10
CA THR A 123 0.63 -20.34 -17.73
C THR A 123 -0.73 -19.65 -17.67
N LEU A 124 -1.74 -20.34 -17.11
CA LEU A 124 -3.14 -19.91 -17.15
C LEU A 124 -3.79 -20.03 -15.77
N PHE A 125 -4.65 -19.06 -15.46
CA PHE A 125 -5.68 -19.14 -14.44
C PHE A 125 -7.01 -18.74 -15.06
N TYR A 126 -8.04 -19.58 -14.87
CA TYR A 126 -9.40 -19.31 -15.28
C TYR A 126 -10.30 -19.57 -14.07
N GLY A 127 -10.75 -18.49 -13.42
CA GLY A 127 -11.50 -18.65 -12.18
C GLY A 127 -12.21 -17.39 -11.71
N SER A 128 -13.18 -17.61 -10.83
CA SER A 128 -13.83 -16.54 -10.09
C SER A 128 -12.95 -16.11 -8.91
N VAL A 129 -12.87 -14.81 -8.69
CA VAL A 129 -12.11 -14.17 -7.61
C VAL A 129 -13.08 -13.37 -6.76
N PHE A 130 -12.96 -13.45 -5.44
CA PHE A 130 -13.68 -12.57 -4.52
C PHE A 130 -12.87 -11.30 -4.30
N PHE A 131 -13.52 -10.13 -4.39
CA PHE A 131 -12.89 -8.84 -4.18
C PHE A 131 -13.24 -8.30 -2.81
N HIS A 132 -12.24 -8.26 -1.95
CA HIS A 132 -12.33 -7.54 -0.68
C HIS A 132 -12.11 -6.05 -0.88
N LYS A 133 -12.64 -5.25 0.04
CA LYS A 133 -12.16 -3.86 0.18
C LYS A 133 -10.69 -3.87 0.61
N PRO A 134 -9.85 -3.00 0.03
CA PRO A 134 -8.46 -2.89 0.47
C PRO A 134 -8.40 -2.46 1.94
N SER A 135 -7.39 -2.95 2.65
CA SER A 135 -7.03 -2.45 3.97
C SER A 135 -6.21 -1.18 3.82
N ASN A 136 -6.32 -0.29 4.79
CA ASN A 136 -5.49 0.92 4.90
C ASN A 136 -4.07 0.64 5.42
N THR A 137 -3.76 -0.63 5.71
CA THR A 137 -2.50 -1.03 6.36
C THR A 137 -1.89 -2.29 5.73
N ALA A 138 -2.56 -2.87 4.75
CA ALA A 138 -2.13 -4.13 4.15
C ALA A 138 -2.65 -4.29 2.73
N LEU A 139 -1.79 -4.85 1.88
CA LEU A 139 -2.16 -5.32 0.56
C LEU A 139 -3.12 -6.51 0.68
N THR A 140 -4.05 -6.67 -0.26
CA THR A 140 -4.89 -7.87 -0.31
C THR A 140 -4.04 -9.11 -0.59
N ASP A 141 -4.45 -10.25 -0.04
CA ASP A 141 -3.76 -11.50 -0.26
C ASP A 141 -3.76 -11.90 -1.74
N PRO A 142 -2.64 -12.43 -2.26
CA PRO A 142 -2.65 -13.03 -3.58
C PRO A 142 -3.63 -14.20 -3.63
N PHE A 143 -4.57 -14.16 -4.57
CA PHE A 143 -5.48 -15.29 -4.81
C PHE A 143 -4.84 -16.38 -5.67
N ARG A 144 -3.71 -16.06 -6.33
CA ARG A 144 -2.94 -17.00 -7.15
C ARG A 144 -1.47 -16.58 -7.21
N THR A 145 -0.59 -17.58 -7.15
CA THR A 145 0.86 -17.41 -7.28
C THR A 145 1.43 -18.26 -8.42
N TRP A 146 2.48 -17.74 -9.06
CA TRP A 146 3.25 -18.41 -10.10
C TRP A 146 4.74 -18.30 -9.83
N THR A 147 5.51 -19.28 -10.29
CA THR A 147 6.98 -19.28 -10.20
C THR A 147 7.60 -19.00 -11.56
N ASP A 148 8.79 -18.39 -11.53
CA ASP A 148 9.66 -18.20 -12.69
C ASP A 148 9.00 -17.50 -13.88
N ILE A 149 8.14 -16.52 -13.60
CA ILE A 149 7.47 -15.74 -14.64
C ILE A 149 8.45 -14.76 -15.27
N ARG A 150 8.50 -14.81 -16.59
CA ARG A 150 9.15 -13.85 -17.49
C ARG A 150 8.27 -13.72 -18.73
N GLY A 151 8.01 -12.49 -19.16
CA GLY A 151 7.06 -12.18 -20.23
C GLY A 151 5.90 -11.32 -19.75
N THR A 152 4.77 -11.33 -20.43
CA THR A 152 3.64 -10.46 -20.12
C THR A 152 2.55 -11.21 -19.37
N MET A 153 2.14 -10.65 -18.23
CA MET A 153 0.97 -11.05 -17.46
C MET A 153 -0.24 -10.28 -17.96
N LYS A 154 -1.22 -10.98 -18.51
CA LYS A 154 -2.46 -10.43 -19.04
C LYS A 154 -3.62 -10.82 -18.15
N THR A 155 -4.29 -9.85 -17.51
CA THR A 155 -5.52 -10.08 -16.74
C THR A 155 -6.68 -9.38 -17.40
N THR A 156 -7.69 -10.15 -17.82
CA THR A 156 -8.92 -9.61 -18.41
C THR A 156 -10.05 -9.65 -17.38
N VAL A 157 -10.74 -8.53 -17.19
CA VAL A 157 -11.94 -8.49 -16.37
C VAL A 157 -13.12 -8.89 -17.25
N VAL A 158 -13.57 -10.15 -17.18
CA VAL A 158 -14.65 -10.63 -18.05
C VAL A 158 -16.01 -10.19 -17.53
N SER A 159 -16.25 -10.34 -16.22
CA SER A 159 -17.51 -9.98 -15.58
C SER A 159 -17.32 -9.69 -14.11
N LEU A 160 -18.11 -8.77 -13.58
CA LEU A 160 -18.20 -8.49 -12.15
C LEU A 160 -19.65 -8.68 -11.69
N ASN A 161 -19.86 -9.57 -10.72
CA ASN A 161 -21.14 -9.81 -10.07
C ASN A 161 -21.13 -9.15 -8.69
N GLN A 162 -21.11 -7.80 -8.72
CA GLN A 162 -20.52 -6.95 -7.68
C GLN A 162 -19.02 -7.27 -7.53
N PRO A 163 -18.08 -6.31 -7.60
CA PRO A 163 -18.17 -4.85 -7.58
C PRO A 163 -18.57 -4.16 -8.90
N ASP A 164 -18.72 -2.83 -8.86
CA ASP A 164 -18.85 -1.99 -10.07
C ASP A 164 -17.52 -1.90 -10.86
N SER A 165 -16.41 -2.07 -10.16
CA SER A 165 -15.04 -2.10 -10.71
C SER A 165 -14.13 -2.86 -9.77
N CYS A 166 -13.11 -3.52 -10.31
CA CYS A 166 -12.08 -4.17 -9.52
C CYS A 166 -10.73 -3.47 -9.70
N ASN A 167 -9.83 -3.70 -8.75
CA ASN A 167 -8.44 -3.37 -8.88
C ASN A 167 -7.65 -4.67 -9.06
N VAL A 168 -6.59 -4.62 -9.85
CA VAL A 168 -5.70 -5.76 -10.10
C VAL A 168 -4.28 -5.32 -9.77
N GLY A 169 -3.54 -6.13 -9.02
CA GLY A 169 -2.15 -5.86 -8.69
C GLY A 169 -1.31 -7.13 -8.72
N TYR A 170 0.00 -6.95 -8.86
CA TYR A 170 0.97 -8.03 -8.79
C TYR A 170 2.00 -7.77 -7.71
N THR A 171 2.44 -8.82 -7.02
CA THR A 171 3.47 -8.76 -5.97
C THR A 171 4.62 -9.66 -6.34
N ASN A 172 5.84 -9.17 -6.15
CA ASN A 172 7.02 -10.02 -6.12
C ASN A 172 7.02 -10.82 -4.82
N MET A 173 6.73 -12.11 -4.90
CA MET A 173 6.58 -13.00 -3.74
C MET A 173 7.91 -13.32 -3.05
N ARG A 174 9.05 -12.83 -3.57
CA ARG A 174 10.35 -12.91 -2.89
C ARG A 174 10.70 -11.64 -2.10
N THR A 175 10.14 -10.49 -2.45
CA THR A 175 10.50 -9.22 -1.80
C THR A 175 9.34 -8.55 -1.09
N GLY A 176 8.10 -8.98 -1.39
CA GLY A 176 6.87 -8.31 -0.96
C GLY A 176 6.52 -7.07 -1.77
N LYS A 177 7.44 -6.54 -2.59
CA LYS A 177 7.20 -5.31 -3.35
C LYS A 177 6.11 -5.52 -4.41
N SER A 178 5.23 -4.53 -4.52
CA SER A 178 4.26 -4.44 -5.59
C SER A 178 4.97 -4.18 -6.92
N LEU A 179 4.60 -4.92 -7.95
CA LEU A 179 5.18 -4.82 -9.29
C LEU A 179 4.40 -3.87 -10.20
N ALA A 180 3.07 -3.90 -10.08
CA ALA A 180 2.16 -3.06 -10.82
C ALA A 180 0.80 -3.02 -10.14
N TYR A 181 0.02 -1.99 -10.45
CA TYR A 181 -1.35 -1.83 -9.98
C TYR A 181 -2.22 -1.17 -11.05
N SER A 182 -3.40 -1.74 -11.29
CA SER A 182 -4.44 -1.21 -12.17
C SER A 182 -5.69 -0.95 -11.35
N SER A 183 -6.05 0.32 -11.23
CA SER A 183 -7.17 0.78 -10.40
C SER A 183 -8.47 0.85 -11.20
N ARG A 184 -9.58 0.48 -10.57
CA ARG A 184 -10.97 0.67 -11.07
C ARG A 184 -11.25 0.10 -12.47
N MET A 185 -10.65 -1.03 -12.80
CA MET A 185 -10.92 -1.77 -14.03
C MET A 185 -12.39 -2.20 -14.15
N LYS A 186 -12.92 -2.13 -15.38
CA LYS A 186 -14.30 -2.46 -15.74
C LYS A 186 -14.37 -3.74 -16.58
N PRO A 187 -15.53 -4.42 -16.64
CA PRO A 187 -15.72 -5.54 -17.55
C PRO A 187 -15.33 -5.20 -19.00
N GLY A 188 -14.62 -6.13 -19.65
CA GLY A 188 -14.02 -6.01 -20.97
C GLY A 188 -12.62 -5.39 -20.98
N ALA A 189 -12.19 -4.69 -19.92
CA ALA A 189 -10.84 -4.15 -19.84
C ALA A 189 -9.82 -5.24 -19.55
N THR A 190 -8.61 -5.07 -20.08
CA THR A 190 -7.48 -5.98 -19.87
C THR A 190 -6.25 -5.21 -19.44
N CYS A 191 -5.65 -5.56 -18.31
CA CYS A 191 -4.35 -5.02 -17.91
C CYS A 191 -3.23 -5.99 -18.29
N ASN A 192 -2.15 -5.43 -18.80
CA ASN A 192 -0.97 -6.14 -19.24
C ASN A 192 0.24 -5.60 -18.49
N TYR A 193 1.13 -6.50 -18.05
CA TYR A 193 2.33 -6.13 -17.33
C TYR A 193 3.51 -7.02 -17.72
N THR A 194 4.61 -6.41 -18.16
CA THR A 194 5.81 -7.12 -18.61
C THR A 194 6.81 -7.30 -17.49
N ILE A 195 7.19 -8.56 -17.26
CA ILE A 195 8.17 -8.98 -16.27
C ILE A 195 9.46 -9.38 -16.98
N SER A 196 10.49 -8.54 -16.83
CA SER A 196 11.74 -8.67 -17.58
C SER A 196 12.68 -9.76 -17.04
N SER A 197 12.54 -10.13 -15.76
CA SER A 197 13.39 -11.12 -15.10
C SER A 197 12.57 -12.19 -14.37
N PRO A 198 13.06 -13.45 -14.28
CA PRO A 198 12.33 -14.54 -13.62
C PRO A 198 11.91 -14.17 -12.20
N THR A 199 10.59 -14.06 -11.99
CA THR A 199 10.00 -13.58 -10.74
C THR A 199 8.92 -14.53 -10.24
N ILE A 200 8.86 -14.76 -8.92
CA ILE A 200 7.70 -15.41 -8.30
C ILE A 200 6.64 -14.34 -8.11
N VAL A 201 5.49 -14.49 -8.76
CA VAL A 201 4.47 -13.44 -8.84
C VAL A 201 3.20 -13.89 -8.13
N GLY A 202 2.65 -13.02 -7.29
CA GLY A 202 1.31 -13.18 -6.72
C GLY A 202 0.34 -12.19 -7.35
N ALA A 203 -0.74 -12.67 -7.95
CA ALA A 203 -1.84 -11.82 -8.42
C ALA A 203 -2.81 -11.53 -7.27
N ARG A 204 -3.14 -10.24 -7.13
CA ARG A 204 -4.05 -9.70 -6.13
C ARG A 204 -5.21 -9.02 -6.83
N ALA A 205 -6.35 -9.04 -6.16
CA ALA A 205 -7.49 -8.24 -6.57
C ALA A 205 -8.17 -7.61 -5.35
N SER A 206 -8.82 -6.47 -5.58
CA SER A 206 -9.60 -5.76 -4.55
C SER A 206 -10.69 -4.91 -5.19
N THR A 207 -11.48 -4.21 -4.40
CA THR A 207 -12.44 -3.22 -4.90
C THR A 207 -12.65 -2.06 -3.94
N TYR A 208 -12.87 -0.86 -4.48
CA TYR A 208 -13.32 0.30 -3.71
C TYR A 208 -14.86 0.41 -3.62
N SER A 209 -15.60 -0.49 -4.25
CA SER A 209 -17.06 -0.50 -4.22
C SER A 209 -17.59 -1.62 -3.31
N ASN A 210 -18.72 -2.24 -3.64
CA ASN A 210 -19.24 -3.38 -2.89
C ASN A 210 -18.38 -4.62 -3.13
N GLU A 211 -18.09 -5.35 -2.07
CA GLU A 211 -17.42 -6.65 -2.17
C GLU A 211 -18.29 -7.64 -2.95
N GLY A 212 -17.65 -8.59 -3.63
CA GLY A 212 -18.37 -9.56 -4.45
C GLY A 212 -17.44 -10.42 -5.29
N TYR A 213 -17.98 -11.10 -6.30
CA TYR A 213 -17.22 -12.02 -7.14
C TYR A 213 -17.12 -11.52 -8.58
N GLY A 214 -16.02 -11.84 -9.25
CA GLY A 214 -15.87 -11.61 -10.68
C GLY A 214 -15.02 -12.68 -11.34
N TYR A 215 -15.08 -12.75 -12.66
CA TYR A 215 -14.31 -13.71 -13.45
C TYR A 215 -13.10 -13.02 -14.07
N LEU A 216 -11.91 -13.34 -13.57
CA LEU A 216 -10.63 -12.73 -13.93
C LEU A 216 -9.68 -13.82 -14.44
N PRO A 217 -9.76 -14.19 -15.72
CA PRO A 217 -8.71 -14.98 -16.34
C PRO A 217 -7.36 -14.24 -16.31
N ILE A 218 -6.30 -14.99 -16.05
CA ILE A 218 -4.92 -14.53 -16.18
C ILE A 218 -4.20 -15.44 -17.16
N GLU A 219 -3.57 -14.82 -18.15
CA GLU A 219 -2.78 -15.49 -19.17
C GLU A 219 -1.33 -14.98 -19.11
N LEU A 220 -0.39 -15.91 -19.20
CA LEU A 220 1.04 -15.63 -19.24
C LEU A 220 1.54 -15.85 -20.67
N SER A 221 1.97 -14.79 -21.34
CA SER A 221 2.70 -14.88 -22.60
C SER A 221 4.20 -14.81 -22.34
N THR A 222 4.92 -15.83 -22.76
CA THR A 222 6.39 -15.95 -22.64
C THR A 222 7.10 -15.42 -23.88
#